data_AF-A0A1I1CW69-F1
#
_entry.id   AF-A0A1I1CW69-F1
#
_cell.length_a   1.000
_cell.length_b   1.000
_cell.length_c   1.000
_cell.angle_alpha   90.00
_cell.angle_beta   90.00
_cell.angle_gamma   90.00
#
_symmetry.space_group_name_H-M   'P 1'
#
loop_
_entity.id
_entity.type
_entity.pdbx_description
1 polymer ?
#
loop_
_entity_poly.entity_id
_entity_poly.type
_entity_poly.pdbx_seq_one_letter_code
_entity_poly.pdbx_strand_id
1 'polypeptide(L)' 'MYGDRFTGRQVWIYRWAYEPAAWTDLLQHHGFTDVHARVHPAPLPDHVGTLIAEARAPR' A
#
# COMPACT_ATOMS: atom_id res chain seq x y z
N MET A 1 14.91 -27.14 -9.25
CA MET A 1 14.11 -25.90 -9.19
C MET A 1 13.94 -25.27 -10.58
N TYR A 2 13.54 -26.09 -11.56
CA TYR A 2 12.94 -25.76 -12.86
C TYR A 2 12.55 -27.15 -13.38
N GLY A 3 11.36 -27.62 -13.04
CA GLY A 3 11.04 -29.04 -13.23
C GLY A 3 9.75 -29.54 -12.58
N ASP A 4 9.00 -28.69 -11.89
CA ASP A 4 7.63 -29.00 -11.50
C ASP A 4 6.77 -27.75 -11.62
N ARG A 5 5.52 -27.95 -12.06
CA ARG A 5 4.54 -26.86 -12.17
C ARG A 5 4.39 -26.22 -10.79
N PHE A 6 4.35 -24.89 -10.74
CA PHE A 6 4.14 -24.16 -9.49
C PHE A 6 2.78 -24.57 -8.88
N THR A 7 2.78 -25.36 -7.80
CA THR A 7 1.58 -25.88 -7.13
C THR A 7 1.18 -25.07 -5.89
N GLY A 8 1.93 -24.01 -5.56
CA GLY A 8 1.63 -23.13 -4.43
C GLY A 8 0.48 -22.15 -4.72
N ARG A 9 -0.23 -21.73 -3.66
CA ARG A 9 -1.24 -20.66 -3.73
C ARG A 9 -0.61 -19.41 -4.33
N GLN A 10 -1.22 -18.84 -5.37
CA GLN A 10 -0.79 -17.57 -5.92
C GLN A 10 -0.96 -16.48 -4.85
N VAL A 11 0.14 -15.82 -4.51
CA VAL A 11 0.17 -14.73 -3.53
C VAL A 11 0.64 -13.45 -4.21
N TRP A 12 0.03 -12.33 -3.83
CA TRP A 12 0.44 -11.02 -4.30
C TRP A 12 1.62 -10.52 -3.46
N ILE A 13 2.71 -10.12 -4.11
CA ILE A 13 3.89 -9.54 -3.47
C ILE A 13 3.98 -8.06 -3.85
N TYR A 14 3.87 -7.17 -2.86
CA TYR A 14 4.09 -5.73 -3.04
C TYR A 14 5.56 -5.39 -2.92
N ARG A 15 6.32 -5.69 -3.98
CA ARG A 15 7.77 -5.43 -3.97
C ARG A 15 8.13 -3.94 -3.92
N TRP A 16 7.20 -3.05 -4.27
CA TRP A 16 7.47 -1.60 -4.43
C TRP A 16 6.38 -0.69 -3.86
N ALA A 17 5.47 -1.20 -3.02
CA ALA A 17 4.51 -0.31 -2.35
C ALA A 17 5.02 0.10 -0.98
N TYR A 18 5.13 1.41 -0.78
CA TYR A 18 5.35 1.97 0.54
C TYR A 18 4.17 1.69 1.46
N GLU A 19 4.47 1.40 2.72
CA GLU A 19 3.47 1.28 3.78
C GLU A 19 2.80 2.63 4.06
N PRO A 20 1.61 2.64 4.71
CA PRO A 20 0.92 3.89 5.05
C PRO A 20 1.80 4.92 5.76
N ALA A 21 2.64 4.49 6.71
CA ALA A 21 3.54 5.38 7.44
C ALA A 21 4.54 6.09 6.51
N ALA A 22 5.14 5.36 5.56
CA ALA A 22 6.07 5.94 4.59
C ALA A 22 5.38 6.96 3.65
N TRP A 23 4.11 6.74 3.29
CA TRP A 23 3.33 7.74 2.56
C TRP A 23 3.05 8.98 3.41
N THR A 24 2.72 8.80 4.69
CA THR A 24 2.53 9.92 5.62
C THR A 24 3.79 10.76 5.72
N ASP A 25 4.94 10.13 5.95
CA ASP A 25 6.23 10.82 6.07
C ASP A 25 6.60 11.56 4.78
N LEU A 26 6.41 10.93 3.62
CA LEU A 26 6.71 11.52 2.32
C LEU A 26 5.86 12.77 2.07
N LEU A 27 4.56 12.71 2.31
CA LEU A 27 3.66 13.86 2.09
C LEU A 27 3.98 15.01 3.05
N GLN A 28 4.24 14.71 4.32
CA GLN A 28 4.66 15.72 5.31
C GLN A 28 6.00 16.37 4.91
N HIS A 29 6.97 15.58 4.46
CA HIS A 29 8.25 16.07 3.98
C HIS A 29 8.11 17.08 2.83
N HIS A 30 7.11 16.90 1.97
CA HIS A 30 6.80 17.81 0.87
C HIS A 30 5.86 18.96 1.24
N GLY A 31 5.60 19.18 2.54
CA GLY A 31 4.84 20.33 3.04
C GLY A 31 3.32 20.19 2.96
N PHE A 32 2.81 18.99 2.65
CA PHE A 32 1.38 18.72 2.81
C PHE A 32 1.02 18.69 4.30
N THR A 33 -0.22 19.09 4.60
CA THR A 33 -0.77 19.14 5.96
C THR A 33 -1.98 18.22 6.07
N ASP A 34 -2.42 17.92 7.30
CA ASP A 34 -3.60 17.07 7.56
C ASP A 34 -3.48 15.70 6.85
N VAL A 35 -2.29 15.09 6.94
CA VAL A 35 -1.95 13.86 6.20
C VAL A 35 -2.48 12.64 6.93
N HIS A 36 -3.27 11.82 6.24
CA HIS A 36 -3.77 10.56 6.75
C HIS A 36 -3.63 9.45 5.70
N ALA A 37 -2.94 8.36 6.03
CA ALA A 37 -2.79 7.19 5.18
C ALA A 37 -3.36 5.94 5.87
N ARG A 38 -4.15 5.15 5.13
CA ARG A 38 -4.72 3.88 5.61
C ARG A 38 -4.79 2.86 4.49
N VAL A 39 -4.86 1.59 4.86
CA VAL A 39 -5.29 0.53 3.92
C VAL A 39 -6.78 0.27 4.14
N HIS A 40 -7.58 0.49 3.11
CA HIS A 40 -8.94 -0.02 3.06
C HIS A 40 -8.88 -1.50 2.68
N PRO A 41 -9.54 -2.41 3.41
CA PRO A 41 -9.51 -3.84 3.10
C PRO A 41 -10.14 -4.12 1.74
N ALA A 42 -9.72 -5.21 1.10
CA ALA A 42 -10.41 -5.71 -0.08
C ALA A 42 -11.79 -6.25 0.29
N PRO A 43 -12.78 -6.20 -0.62
CA PRO A 43 -14.10 -6.81 -0.39
C PRO A 43 -14.03 -8.32 -0.18
N LEU A 44 -13.05 -8.98 -0.82
CA LEU A 44 -12.81 -10.40 -0.70
C LEU A 44 -11.71 -10.66 0.34
N PRO A 45 -11.91 -11.59 1.29
CA PRO A 45 -10.84 -12.06 2.16
C PRO A 45 -9.64 -12.56 1.34
N ASP A 46 -8.43 -12.41 1.89
CA ASP A 46 -7.16 -12.77 1.25
C ASP A 46 -6.78 -11.97 -0.01
N HIS A 47 -7.62 -11.04 -0.46
CA HIS A 47 -7.26 -10.08 -1.50
C HIS A 47 -6.60 -8.85 -0.89
N VAL A 48 -5.79 -8.18 -1.69
CA VAL A 48 -5.04 -7.04 -1.20
C VAL A 48 -5.92 -5.82 -1.17
N GLY A 49 -5.90 -5.14 -0.03
CA GLY A 49 -6.56 -3.86 0.14
C GLY A 49 -5.96 -2.73 -0.70
N THR A 50 -6.58 -1.57 -0.58
CA THR A 50 -6.17 -0.34 -1.27
C THR A 50 -5.59 0.64 -0.27
N LEU A 51 -4.35 1.08 -0.49
CA LEU A 51 -3.79 2.19 0.26
C LEU A 51 -4.41 3.50 -0.22
N ILE A 52 -4.97 4.27 0.71
CA ILE A 52 -5.56 5.57 0.49
C ILE A 52 -4.79 6.58 1.34
N ALA A 53 -4.16 7.55 0.69
CA ALA A 53 -3.52 8.69 1.33
C ALA A 53 -4.30 9.96 1.00
N GLU A 54 -4.64 10.73 2.03
CA GLU A 54 -5.38 11.99 1.95
C GLU A 54 -4.54 13.07 2.62
N ALA A 55 -4.50 14.27 2.03
CA ALA A 55 -3.77 15.41 2.56
C ALA A 55 -4.31 16.73 1.99
N ARG A 56 -3.94 17.84 2.63
CA ARG A 56 -4.24 19.20 2.17
C ARG A 56 -2.99 19.88 1.65
N ALA A 57 -3.13 20.58 0.53
CA ALA A 57 -2.07 21.43 0.01
C ALA A 57 -1.70 22.53 1.04
N PRO A 58 -0.42 22.92 1.13
CA PRO A 58 -0.02 24.05 1.94
C PRO A 58 -0.74 25.33 1.49
N ARG A 59 -1.03 26.21 2.44
CA ARG A 59 -1.64 27.53 2.18
C ARG A 59 -0.63 28.52 1.64
#